data_AF-A0A078MCX4-F1
#
_entry.id   AF-A0A078MCX4-F1
#
_cell.length_a   1.000
_cell.length_b   1.000
_cell.length_c   1.000
_cell.angle_alpha   90.00
_cell.angle_beta   90.00
_cell.angle_gamma   90.00
#
_symmetry.space_group_name_H-M   'P 1'
#
loop_
_entity.id
_entity.type
_entity.pdbx_description
1 polymer ?
#
loop_
_entity_poly.entity_id
_entity_poly.type
_entity_poly.pdbx_seq_one_letter_code
_entity_poly.pdbx_strand_id
1 'polypeptide(L)'
;MRKILLTAALLTVPLTAQAAPSLNLSPSTSATPPSSTANEQTFELKANANQQAEIAKHLDKVDTNSGRAGQINKGILSALKFDAYSAIAQKKPFMMPAQGILTSPFGYRDLGGIEFHAGQDIANAIGTNVHAAADGIVIAKEALHESAGNYLVVLHEIDGVTLSTRYLHLDSFVARLGATVRKGDIIGKMGTTGRSTGSHLHFEVRAGRYFSDLALEPMQFVKR
;
A
#
# COMPACT_ATOMS: atom_id res chain seq x y z
N MET A 1 -57.20 -22.75 -10.35
CA MET A 1 -56.01 -22.08 -10.90
C MET A 1 -56.36 -20.61 -11.16
N ARG A 2 -56.03 -19.71 -10.23
CA ARG A 2 -56.36 -18.27 -10.34
C ARG A 2 -55.13 -17.52 -10.84
N LYS A 3 -55.23 -16.91 -12.03
CA LYS A 3 -54.23 -15.99 -12.58
C LYS A 3 -54.35 -14.65 -11.85
N ILE A 4 -53.32 -14.25 -11.12
CA ILE A 4 -53.18 -12.92 -10.54
C ILE A 4 -52.47 -12.05 -11.59
N LEU A 5 -53.20 -11.12 -12.18
CA LEU A 5 -52.64 -10.05 -13.01
C LEU A 5 -52.10 -8.98 -12.05
N LEU A 6 -50.77 -8.77 -12.03
CA LEU A 6 -50.16 -7.65 -11.34
C LEU A 6 -49.84 -6.57 -12.38
N THR A 7 -50.64 -5.52 -12.42
CA THR A 7 -50.42 -4.31 -13.21
C THR A 7 -49.34 -3.47 -12.52
N ALA A 8 -48.17 -3.35 -13.16
CA ALA A 8 -47.11 -2.44 -12.72
C ALA A 8 -47.45 -1.02 -13.19
N ALA A 9 -47.76 -0.13 -12.26
CA ALA A 9 -47.85 1.31 -12.52
C ALA A 9 -46.43 1.89 -12.60
N LEU A 10 -46.00 2.32 -13.78
CA LEU A 10 -44.81 3.17 -13.92
C LEU A 10 -45.15 4.56 -13.36
N LEU A 11 -44.64 4.90 -12.17
CA LEU A 11 -44.52 6.29 -11.74
C LEU A 11 -43.33 6.92 -12.46
N THR A 12 -43.61 7.80 -13.41
CA THR A 12 -42.64 8.74 -13.97
C THR A 12 -42.45 9.89 -12.99
N VAL A 13 -41.27 9.95 -12.37
CA VAL A 13 -40.85 11.13 -11.57
C VAL A 13 -40.15 12.11 -12.52
N PRO A 14 -40.57 13.38 -12.61
CA PRO A 14 -39.88 14.35 -13.44
C PRO A 14 -38.51 14.67 -12.84
N LEU A 15 -37.47 14.54 -13.65
CA LEU A 15 -36.10 14.93 -13.29
C LEU A 15 -35.98 16.45 -13.43
N THR A 16 -36.26 17.19 -12.36
CA THR A 16 -35.88 18.61 -12.28
C THR A 16 -34.38 18.70 -12.04
N ALA A 17 -33.64 19.15 -13.05
CA ALA A 17 -32.22 19.44 -12.94
C ALA A 17 -32.01 20.65 -12.01
N GLN A 18 -31.74 20.38 -10.73
CA GLN A 18 -31.23 21.38 -9.80
C GLN A 18 -29.77 21.66 -10.18
N ALA A 19 -29.48 22.90 -10.59
CA ALA A 19 -28.12 23.34 -10.85
C ALA A 19 -27.24 23.11 -9.60
N ALA A 20 -26.12 22.42 -9.78
CA ALA A 20 -25.13 22.22 -8.74
C ALA A 20 -24.60 23.59 -8.25
N PRO A 21 -24.42 23.80 -6.94
CA PRO A 21 -23.80 25.01 -6.44
C PRO A 21 -22.37 25.08 -6.96
N SER A 22 -22.06 26.18 -7.66
CA SER A 22 -20.71 26.50 -8.13
C SER A 22 -19.75 26.53 -6.93
N LEU A 23 -18.80 25.61 -6.90
CA LEU A 23 -17.70 25.60 -5.94
C LEU A 23 -16.86 26.86 -6.16
N ASN A 24 -17.06 27.84 -5.29
CA ASN A 24 -16.27 29.06 -5.21
C ASN A 24 -14.89 28.70 -4.62
N LEU A 25 -13.92 28.42 -5.48
CA LEU A 25 -12.51 28.27 -5.10
C LEU A 25 -11.90 29.66 -4.91
N SER A 26 -12.13 30.25 -3.73
CA SER A 26 -11.29 31.35 -3.26
C SER A 26 -10.00 30.77 -2.66
N PRO A 27 -8.81 31.31 -2.99
CA PRO A 27 -7.55 30.82 -2.45
C PRO A 27 -7.44 31.27 -0.99
N SER A 28 -7.64 30.34 -0.05
CA SER A 28 -7.30 30.59 1.35
C SER A 28 -5.79 30.60 1.51
N THR A 29 -5.27 31.75 1.90
CA THR A 29 -3.87 32.02 2.21
C THR A 29 -3.42 31.33 3.50
N SER A 30 -2.12 31.01 3.52
CA SER A 30 -1.27 30.69 4.68
C SER A 30 -1.61 29.44 5.49
N ALA A 31 -1.25 28.27 4.95
CA ALA A 31 -0.59 27.26 5.77
C ALA A 31 0.88 27.24 5.35
N THR A 32 1.76 27.78 6.19
CA THR A 32 3.21 27.62 6.03
C THR A 32 3.50 26.11 6.11
N PRO A 33 4.07 25.48 5.06
CA PRO A 33 4.47 24.09 5.19
C PRO A 33 5.59 24.00 6.23
N PRO A 34 5.67 22.92 7.03
CA PRO A 34 6.80 22.71 7.91
C PRO A 34 8.08 22.69 7.06
N SER A 35 9.14 23.28 7.59
CA SER A 35 10.45 23.40 6.95
C SER A 35 11.12 22.03 6.79
N SER A 36 10.68 21.26 5.81
CA SER A 36 11.41 20.11 5.32
C SER A 36 12.60 20.61 4.50
N THR A 37 13.79 20.09 4.75
CA THR A 37 14.99 20.47 3.98
C THR A 37 14.81 20.12 2.49
N ALA A 38 15.50 20.81 1.57
CA ALA A 38 15.40 20.54 0.13
C ALA A 38 15.66 19.06 -0.24
N ASN A 39 16.45 18.37 0.57
CA ASN A 39 16.70 16.93 0.43
C ASN A 39 15.46 16.11 0.77
N GLU A 40 14.74 16.42 1.84
CA GLU A 40 13.49 15.72 2.20
C GLU A 40 12.41 15.89 1.12
N GLN A 41 12.27 17.10 0.57
CA GLN A 41 11.31 17.36 -0.51
C GLN A 41 11.64 16.57 -1.78
N THR A 42 12.91 16.47 -2.15
CA THR A 42 13.33 15.71 -3.34
C THR A 42 13.16 14.20 -3.15
N PHE A 43 13.33 13.67 -1.94
CA PHE A 43 13.01 12.27 -1.62
C PHE A 43 11.50 11.99 -1.72
N GLU A 44 10.66 12.85 -1.16
CA GLU A 44 9.20 12.69 -1.24
C GLU A 44 8.68 12.77 -2.68
N LEU A 45 9.21 13.69 -3.50
CA LEU A 45 8.83 13.82 -4.91
C LEU A 45 9.19 12.56 -5.72
N LYS A 46 10.38 11.99 -5.49
CA LYS A 46 10.80 10.75 -6.16
C LYS A 46 9.96 9.54 -5.74
N ALA A 47 9.67 9.42 -4.45
CA ALA A 47 8.79 8.39 -3.91
C ALA A 47 7.38 8.45 -4.52
N ASN A 48 6.80 9.66 -4.61
CA ASN A 48 5.52 9.89 -5.26
C ASN A 48 5.53 9.47 -6.74
N ALA A 49 6.58 9.84 -7.48
CA ALA A 49 6.73 9.46 -8.88
C ALA A 49 6.85 7.93 -9.05
N ASN A 50 7.63 7.26 -8.20
CA ASN A 50 7.77 5.81 -8.19
C ASN A 50 6.44 5.11 -7.90
N GLN A 51 5.68 5.59 -6.92
CA GLN A 51 4.36 5.05 -6.59
C GLN A 51 3.35 5.25 -7.73
N GLN A 52 3.33 6.41 -8.36
CA GLN A 52 2.46 6.67 -9.51
C GLN A 52 2.80 5.76 -10.70
N ALA A 53 4.08 5.56 -10.98
CA ALA A 53 4.53 4.63 -12.03
C ALA A 53 4.09 3.19 -11.75
N GLU A 54 4.17 2.75 -10.49
CA GLU A 54 3.76 1.40 -10.11
C GLU A 54 2.24 1.20 -10.18
N ILE A 55 1.44 2.21 -9.79
CA ILE A 55 -0.02 2.18 -9.93
C ILE A 55 -0.43 2.11 -11.41
N ALA A 56 0.23 2.90 -12.28
CA ALA A 56 -0.04 2.88 -13.72
C ALA A 56 0.19 1.49 -14.33
N LYS A 57 1.32 0.84 -13.99
CA LYS A 57 1.66 -0.52 -14.46
C LYS A 57 0.64 -1.58 -14.04
N HIS A 58 0.07 -1.46 -12.83
CA HIS A 58 -0.87 -2.44 -12.30
C HIS A 58 -2.28 -2.33 -12.89
N LEU A 59 -2.58 -1.24 -13.59
CA LEU A 59 -3.87 -1.04 -14.26
C LEU A 59 -3.91 -1.61 -15.67
N ASP A 60 -2.76 -1.83 -16.32
CA ASP A 60 -2.68 -2.53 -17.61
C ASP A 60 -3.22 -3.96 -17.54
N LYS A 61 -3.22 -4.57 -16.34
CA LYS A 61 -3.71 -5.93 -16.08
C LYS A 61 -5.23 -6.04 -15.87
N VAL A 62 -5.95 -4.92 -15.76
CA VAL A 62 -7.42 -4.93 -15.67
C VAL A 62 -7.95 -5.10 -17.09
N ASP A 63 -8.49 -6.29 -17.40
CA ASP A 63 -9.04 -6.62 -18.72
C ASP A 63 -10.31 -5.80 -19.01
N THR A 64 -10.11 -4.57 -19.47
CA THR A 64 -11.15 -3.81 -20.14
C THR A 64 -11.00 -4.07 -21.63
N ASN A 65 -11.57 -5.18 -22.11
CA ASN A 65 -11.98 -5.23 -23.51
C ASN A 65 -12.67 -3.89 -23.86
N SER A 66 -12.31 -3.28 -24.99
CA SER A 66 -12.98 -2.14 -25.68
C SER A 66 -12.48 -0.70 -25.46
N GLY A 67 -11.60 -0.25 -26.38
CA GLY A 67 -11.54 1.14 -26.89
C GLY A 67 -11.26 2.29 -25.89
N ARG A 68 -11.57 3.52 -26.34
CA ARG A 68 -11.33 4.77 -25.59
C ARG A 68 -12.07 4.81 -24.23
N ALA A 69 -13.22 4.12 -24.13
CA ALA A 69 -13.99 4.00 -22.88
C ALA A 69 -13.29 3.12 -21.83
N GLY A 70 -12.64 2.01 -22.25
CA GLY A 70 -11.80 1.20 -21.35
C GLY A 70 -10.62 1.98 -20.79
N GLN A 71 -9.97 2.81 -21.61
CA GLN A 71 -8.88 3.69 -21.17
C GLN A 71 -9.34 4.75 -20.15
N ILE A 72 -10.51 5.36 -20.34
CA ILE A 72 -11.08 6.35 -19.40
C ILE A 72 -11.42 5.68 -18.07
N ASN A 73 -12.08 4.52 -18.08
CA ASN A 73 -12.45 3.77 -16.87
C ASN A 73 -11.22 3.34 -16.08
N LYS A 74 -10.16 2.93 -16.78
CA LYS A 74 -8.89 2.58 -16.18
C LYS A 74 -8.21 3.79 -15.52
N GLY A 75 -8.19 4.94 -16.20
CA GLY A 75 -7.68 6.21 -15.67
C GLY A 75 -8.40 6.64 -14.39
N ILE A 76 -9.73 6.57 -14.38
CA ILE A 76 -10.56 6.87 -13.20
C ILE A 76 -10.27 5.88 -12.07
N LEU A 77 -10.14 4.58 -12.37
CA LEU A 77 -9.84 3.57 -11.37
C LEU A 77 -8.43 3.75 -10.75
N SER A 78 -7.43 4.21 -11.53
CA SER A 78 -6.13 4.66 -10.97
C SER A 78 -6.35 5.77 -9.97
N ALA A 79 -7.04 6.83 -10.39
CA ALA A 79 -7.17 8.04 -9.59
C ALA A 79 -7.87 7.72 -8.28
N LEU A 80 -9.00 6.99 -8.32
CA LEU A 80 -9.72 6.58 -7.12
C LEU A 80 -8.90 5.69 -6.18
N LYS A 81 -8.15 4.72 -6.71
CA LYS A 81 -7.25 3.88 -5.88
C LYS A 81 -6.10 4.70 -5.31
N PHE A 82 -5.48 5.56 -6.11
CA PHE A 82 -4.42 6.45 -5.69
C PHE A 82 -4.89 7.38 -4.58
N ASP A 83 -6.05 8.01 -4.73
CA ASP A 83 -6.64 8.91 -3.75
C ASP A 83 -6.96 8.17 -2.45
N ALA A 84 -7.56 6.97 -2.53
CA ALA A 84 -7.84 6.15 -1.36
C ALA A 84 -6.55 5.78 -0.58
N TYR A 85 -5.53 5.25 -1.26
CA TYR A 85 -4.29 4.89 -0.60
C TYR A 85 -3.49 6.10 -0.12
N SER A 86 -3.53 7.22 -0.84
CA SER A 86 -2.88 8.47 -0.44
C SER A 86 -3.55 9.08 0.79
N ALA A 87 -4.88 9.04 0.87
CA ALA A 87 -5.62 9.50 2.05
C ALA A 87 -5.28 8.66 3.29
N ILE A 88 -5.10 7.34 3.13
CA ILE A 88 -4.61 6.48 4.22
C ILE A 88 -3.16 6.80 4.57
N ALA A 89 -2.28 6.98 3.57
CA ALA A 89 -0.87 7.31 3.78
C ALA A 89 -0.69 8.60 4.60
N GLN A 90 -1.47 9.65 4.32
CA GLN A 90 -1.42 10.92 5.07
C GLN A 90 -1.68 10.75 6.58
N LYS A 91 -2.44 9.73 6.98
CA LYS A 91 -2.71 9.42 8.40
C LYS A 91 -1.55 8.70 9.08
N LYS A 92 -0.56 8.23 8.32
CA LYS A 92 0.61 7.48 8.79
C LYS A 92 0.23 6.34 9.76
N PRO A 93 -0.64 5.40 9.34
CA PRO A 93 -1.22 4.41 10.25
C PRO A 93 -0.18 3.42 10.81
N PHE A 94 0.91 3.19 10.07
CA PHE A 94 1.92 2.20 10.42
C PHE A 94 2.99 2.78 11.36
N MET A 95 3.51 1.96 12.27
CA MET A 95 4.77 2.25 12.96
C MET A 95 5.95 1.67 12.19
N MET A 96 7.15 2.15 12.51
CA MET A 96 8.38 1.49 12.08
C MET A 96 8.37 0.03 12.56
N PRO A 97 8.53 -0.95 11.64
CA PRO A 97 8.41 -2.36 11.98
C PRO A 97 9.66 -2.93 12.66
N ALA A 98 10.79 -2.21 12.62
CA ALA A 98 12.01 -2.57 13.31
C ALA A 98 12.81 -1.31 13.63
N GLN A 99 13.64 -1.38 14.66
CA GLN A 99 14.69 -0.39 14.88
C GLN A 99 15.82 -0.66 13.88
N GLY A 100 16.42 0.39 13.31
CA GLY A 100 17.54 0.25 12.38
C GLY A 100 17.75 1.47 11.49
N ILE A 101 18.67 1.33 10.55
CA ILE A 101 19.02 2.36 9.57
C ILE A 101 18.30 2.05 8.26
N LEU A 102 17.68 3.06 7.64
CA LEU A 102 17.13 2.92 6.29
C LEU A 102 18.29 2.85 5.29
N THR A 103 18.44 1.72 4.59
CA THR A 103 19.59 1.48 3.70
C THR A 103 19.24 1.52 2.22
N SER A 104 18.07 1.03 1.83
CA SER A 104 17.63 0.99 0.43
C SER A 104 16.17 1.42 0.32
N PRO A 105 15.87 2.56 -0.33
CA PRO A 105 14.52 3.07 -0.47
C PRO A 105 13.72 2.29 -1.51
N PHE A 106 12.40 2.46 -1.48
CA PHE A 106 11.50 1.94 -2.50
C PHE A 106 11.72 2.63 -3.85
N GLY A 107 11.45 1.88 -4.92
CA GLY A 107 11.43 2.38 -6.29
C GLY A 107 12.54 1.86 -7.19
N TYR A 108 12.66 2.47 -8.38
CA TYR A 108 13.63 2.06 -9.38
C TYR A 108 15.08 2.40 -8.97
N ARG A 109 15.98 1.45 -9.16
CA ARG A 109 17.40 1.57 -8.89
C ARG A 109 18.23 0.84 -9.93
N ASP A 110 19.45 1.31 -10.15
CA ASP A 110 20.41 0.69 -11.06
C ASP A 110 21.57 0.10 -10.24
N LEU A 111 21.62 -1.23 -10.16
CA LEU A 111 22.70 -1.98 -9.50
C LEU A 111 23.45 -2.87 -10.51
N GLY A 112 23.68 -2.36 -11.73
CA GLY A 112 24.15 -3.15 -12.87
C GLY A 112 23.00 -3.64 -13.76
N GLY A 113 21.89 -2.90 -13.73
CA GLY A 113 20.61 -3.22 -14.34
C GLY A 113 19.48 -2.49 -13.60
N ILE A 114 18.50 -1.99 -14.36
CA ILE A 114 17.32 -1.32 -13.79
C ILE A 114 16.43 -2.37 -13.14
N GLU A 115 16.29 -2.32 -11.81
CA GLU A 115 15.33 -3.13 -11.07
C GLU A 115 14.44 -2.27 -10.16
N PHE A 116 13.24 -2.77 -9.88
CA PHE A 116 12.28 -2.10 -9.00
C PHE A 116 12.32 -2.70 -7.60
N HIS A 117 12.59 -1.86 -6.60
CA HIS A 117 12.59 -2.23 -5.19
C HIS A 117 11.20 -2.01 -4.58
N ALA A 118 10.47 -3.10 -4.32
CA ALA A 118 9.07 -3.05 -3.92
C ALA A 118 8.84 -2.80 -2.40
N GLY A 119 9.89 -2.41 -1.68
CA GLY A 119 9.87 -2.19 -0.24
C GLY A 119 10.92 -1.20 0.21
N GLN A 120 11.05 -1.08 1.53
CA GLN A 120 12.07 -0.30 2.21
C GLN A 120 12.93 -1.24 3.05
N ASP A 121 14.25 -1.15 2.89
CA ASP A 121 15.18 -1.93 3.70
C ASP A 121 15.55 -1.20 4.98
N ILE A 122 15.50 -1.93 6.10
CA ILE A 122 15.85 -1.46 7.45
C ILE A 122 16.94 -2.38 7.98
N ALA A 123 18.18 -1.91 8.02
CA ALA A 123 19.33 -2.70 8.47
C ALA A 123 19.52 -2.62 9.99
N ASN A 124 19.74 -3.78 10.60
CA ASN A 124 20.16 -3.94 11.99
C ASN A 124 20.76 -5.35 12.19
N ALA A 125 21.24 -5.66 13.39
CA ALA A 125 21.77 -6.97 13.73
C ALA A 125 20.73 -8.10 13.58
N ILE A 126 21.21 -9.30 13.22
CA ILE A 126 20.39 -10.52 13.22
C ILE A 126 19.76 -10.71 14.60
N GLY A 127 18.50 -11.13 14.64
CA GLY A 127 17.77 -11.32 15.89
C GLY A 127 17.06 -10.06 16.40
N THR A 128 17.23 -8.91 15.75
CA THR A 128 16.44 -7.69 16.05
C THR A 128 14.95 -8.00 15.96
N ASN A 129 14.16 -7.50 16.91
CA ASN A 129 12.71 -7.70 16.90
C ASN A 129 12.07 -7.04 15.67
N VAL A 130 11.22 -7.81 14.99
CA VAL A 130 10.34 -7.30 13.92
C VAL A 130 8.91 -7.29 14.46
N HIS A 131 8.27 -6.14 14.31
CA HIS A 131 6.97 -5.82 14.89
C HIS A 131 5.89 -5.67 13.81
N ALA A 132 4.66 -6.04 14.16
CA ALA A 132 3.48 -5.72 13.36
C ALA A 132 3.33 -4.19 13.28
N ALA A 133 3.21 -3.67 12.05
CA ALA A 133 3.23 -2.24 11.78
C ALA A 133 1.89 -1.57 12.13
N ALA A 134 0.80 -2.34 12.10
CA ALA A 134 -0.52 -2.02 12.61
C ALA A 134 -1.25 -3.30 13.01
N ASP A 135 -2.42 -3.12 13.62
CA ASP A 135 -3.35 -4.22 13.93
C ASP A 135 -3.73 -4.98 12.66
N GLY A 136 -3.86 -6.30 12.75
CA GLY A 136 -4.17 -7.13 11.59
C GLY A 136 -4.20 -8.62 11.87
N ILE A 137 -4.20 -9.39 10.78
CA ILE A 137 -4.20 -10.86 10.81
C ILE A 137 -3.05 -11.36 9.95
N VAL A 138 -2.25 -12.30 10.47
CA VAL A 138 -1.22 -12.99 9.68
C VAL A 138 -1.90 -13.88 8.65
N ILE A 139 -1.80 -13.51 7.38
CA ILE A 139 -2.47 -14.21 6.26
C ILE A 139 -1.52 -15.05 5.41
N ALA A 140 -0.21 -14.87 5.56
CA ALA A 140 0.79 -15.76 4.96
C ALA A 140 2.01 -15.88 5.87
N LYS A 141 2.60 -17.07 5.84
CA LYS A 141 3.85 -17.42 6.50
C LYS A 141 4.55 -18.45 5.62
N GLU A 142 5.67 -18.08 5.04
CA GLU A 142 6.44 -18.94 4.14
C GLU A 142 7.90 -18.94 4.56
N ALA A 143 8.50 -20.13 4.57
CA ALA A 143 9.90 -20.34 4.92
C ALA A 143 10.70 -20.77 3.69
N LEU A 144 11.98 -20.41 3.66
CA LEU A 144 12.93 -20.83 2.61
C LEU A 144 12.52 -20.43 1.17
N HIS A 145 11.75 -19.35 1.01
CA HIS A 145 11.50 -18.81 -0.32
C HIS A 145 12.82 -18.33 -0.94
N GLU A 146 13.10 -18.67 -2.20
CA GLU A 146 14.38 -18.39 -2.86
C GLU A 146 14.80 -16.92 -2.76
N SER A 147 13.91 -16.00 -3.16
CA SER A 147 14.17 -14.56 -3.06
C SER A 147 13.84 -13.99 -1.67
N ALA A 148 12.59 -14.12 -1.22
CA ALA A 148 12.08 -13.50 0.01
C ALA A 148 12.61 -14.08 1.33
N GLY A 149 13.21 -15.26 1.30
CA GLY A 149 13.63 -15.99 2.50
C GLY A 149 12.44 -16.42 3.35
N ASN A 150 12.59 -16.29 4.66
CA ASN A 150 11.48 -16.45 5.58
C ASN A 150 10.67 -15.15 5.63
N TYR A 151 9.36 -15.22 5.40
CA TYR A 151 8.54 -14.01 5.42
C TYR A 151 7.13 -14.20 5.95
N LEU A 152 6.57 -13.08 6.43
CA LEU A 152 5.19 -12.96 6.88
C LEU A 152 4.43 -11.92 6.05
N VAL A 153 3.13 -12.12 5.93
CA VAL A 153 2.21 -11.11 5.44
C VAL A 153 1.11 -10.87 6.46
N VAL A 154 0.91 -9.62 6.84
CA VAL A 154 -0.18 -9.19 7.73
C VAL A 154 -1.20 -8.41 6.92
N LEU A 155 -2.47 -8.79 7.05
CA LEU A 155 -3.61 -8.11 6.45
C LEU A 155 -4.15 -7.07 7.42
N HIS A 156 -4.41 -5.88 6.90
CA HIS A 156 -4.96 -4.74 7.62
C HIS A 156 -6.25 -4.27 6.93
N GLU A 157 -7.22 -3.87 7.72
CA GLU A 157 -8.40 -3.12 7.27
C GLU A 157 -8.36 -1.78 8.00
N ILE A 158 -8.12 -0.69 7.27
CA ILE A 158 -7.90 0.65 7.83
C ILE A 158 -8.87 1.61 7.15
N ASP A 159 -9.83 2.13 7.90
CA ASP A 159 -10.88 3.04 7.40
C ASP A 159 -11.60 2.52 6.14
N GLY A 160 -11.86 1.20 6.09
CA GLY A 160 -12.52 0.53 4.96
C GLY A 160 -11.60 0.26 3.76
N VAL A 161 -10.30 0.57 3.88
CA VAL A 161 -9.29 0.26 2.87
C VAL A 161 -8.47 -0.95 3.31
N THR A 162 -8.46 -1.97 2.47
CA THR A 162 -7.63 -3.17 2.67
C THR A 162 -6.18 -2.89 2.25
N LEU A 163 -5.25 -3.13 3.17
CA LEU A 163 -3.80 -3.08 2.94
C LEU A 163 -3.14 -4.34 3.47
N SER A 164 -1.97 -4.69 2.95
CA SER A 164 -1.13 -5.71 3.59
C SER A 164 0.30 -5.23 3.74
N THR A 165 0.96 -5.72 4.79
CA THR A 165 2.39 -5.49 5.00
C THR A 165 3.15 -6.79 4.86
N ARG A 166 4.31 -6.76 4.21
CA ARG A 166 5.20 -7.92 4.07
C ARG A 166 6.51 -7.70 4.81
N TYR A 167 6.97 -8.75 5.48
CA TYR A 167 8.17 -8.75 6.33
C TYR A 167 9.10 -9.86 5.87
N LEU A 168 10.12 -9.52 5.09
CA LEU A 168 10.99 -10.48 4.40
C LEU A 168 12.36 -10.63 5.08
N HIS A 169 13.11 -11.63 4.62
CA HIS A 169 14.47 -11.96 5.09
C HIS A 169 14.56 -12.26 6.59
N LEU A 170 13.47 -12.72 7.20
CA LEU A 170 13.44 -13.03 8.63
C LEU A 170 14.41 -14.17 8.96
N ASP A 171 14.97 -14.15 10.16
CA ASP A 171 15.69 -15.28 10.72
C ASP A 171 14.69 -16.32 11.23
N SER A 172 13.73 -15.87 12.05
CA SER A 172 12.74 -16.73 12.69
C SER A 172 11.38 -16.06 12.85
N PHE A 173 10.35 -16.89 12.98
CA PHE A 173 8.96 -16.47 13.17
C PHE A 173 8.57 -16.51 14.64
N VAL A 174 7.87 -15.47 15.10
CA VAL A 174 7.21 -15.45 16.42
C VAL A 174 5.71 -15.64 16.24
N ALA A 175 5.10 -14.95 15.27
CA ALA A 175 3.68 -15.09 14.97
C ALA A 175 3.38 -16.37 14.17
N ARG A 176 2.15 -16.85 14.31
CA ARG A 176 1.60 -18.01 13.59
C ARG A 176 0.66 -17.53 12.48
N LEU A 177 0.51 -18.35 11.44
CA LEU A 177 -0.51 -18.13 10.41
C LEU A 177 -1.90 -18.09 11.07
N GLY A 178 -2.74 -17.14 10.66
CA GLY A 178 -4.07 -16.91 11.21
C GLY A 178 -4.11 -16.14 12.53
N ALA A 179 -2.96 -15.79 13.11
CA ALA A 179 -2.93 -15.02 14.35
C ALA A 179 -3.39 -13.58 14.13
N THR A 180 -4.27 -13.08 15.00
CA THR A 180 -4.50 -11.64 15.16
C THR A 180 -3.30 -11.03 15.87
N VAL A 181 -2.78 -9.94 15.34
CA VAL A 181 -1.67 -9.19 15.89
C VAL A 181 -2.09 -7.74 16.12
N ARG A 182 -1.56 -7.12 17.16
CA ARG A 182 -1.69 -5.69 17.43
C ARG A 182 -0.46 -4.95 16.97
N LYS A 183 -0.62 -3.66 16.68
CA LYS A 183 0.48 -2.74 16.41
C LYS A 183 1.53 -2.83 17.52
N GLY A 184 2.77 -3.16 17.13
CA GLY A 184 3.88 -3.32 18.06
C GLY A 184 4.10 -4.74 18.58
N ASP A 185 3.22 -5.70 18.27
CA ASP A 185 3.47 -7.11 18.61
C ASP A 185 4.69 -7.63 17.86
N ILE A 186 5.55 -8.40 18.53
CA ILE A 186 6.69 -9.06 17.88
C ILE A 186 6.15 -10.21 17.03
N ILE A 187 6.41 -10.15 15.73
CA ILE A 187 5.95 -11.15 14.75
C ILE A 187 7.08 -12.01 14.21
N GLY A 188 8.33 -11.56 14.32
CA GLY A 188 9.51 -12.29 13.87
C GLY A 188 10.80 -11.65 14.35
N LYS A 189 11.91 -12.21 13.87
CA LYS A 189 13.26 -11.73 14.12
C LYS A 189 13.95 -11.44 12.79
N MET A 190 14.66 -10.31 12.72
CA MET A 190 15.42 -9.89 11.55
C MET A 190 16.51 -10.91 11.24
N GLY A 191 16.78 -11.15 9.96
CA GLY A 191 17.81 -12.07 9.50
C GLY A 191 18.41 -11.65 8.16
N THR A 192 18.88 -12.65 7.42
CA THR A 192 19.48 -12.50 6.09
C THR A 192 19.14 -13.70 5.20
N THR A 193 17.92 -14.25 5.34
CA THR A 193 17.49 -15.44 4.58
C THR A 193 17.04 -15.07 3.16
N GLY A 194 17.11 -16.03 2.24
CA GLY A 194 16.79 -15.79 0.82
C GLY A 194 17.88 -14.98 0.11
N ARG A 195 17.48 -14.15 -0.85
CA ARG A 195 18.40 -13.29 -1.62
C ARG A 195 18.66 -11.99 -0.85
N SER A 196 19.62 -12.04 0.06
CA SER A 196 20.00 -10.93 0.94
C SER A 196 21.52 -10.76 0.96
N THR A 197 22.01 -9.51 0.98
CA THR A 197 23.46 -9.19 1.01
C THR A 197 23.98 -8.89 2.42
N GLY A 198 23.10 -8.87 3.42
CA GLY A 198 23.42 -8.58 4.82
C GLY A 198 22.16 -8.52 5.67
N SER A 199 22.31 -8.45 6.99
CA SER A 199 21.15 -8.44 7.91
C SER A 199 20.28 -7.19 7.75
N HIS A 200 19.03 -7.39 7.32
CA HIS A 200 18.04 -6.33 7.18
C HIS A 200 16.62 -6.90 7.17
N LEU A 201 15.65 -6.02 7.43
CA LEU A 201 14.25 -6.26 7.15
C LEU A 201 13.89 -5.57 5.84
N HIS A 202 13.47 -6.33 4.83
CA HIS A 202 12.79 -5.80 3.65
C HIS A 202 11.30 -5.69 3.98
N PHE A 203 10.81 -4.45 4.12
CA PHE A 203 9.44 -4.14 4.53
C PHE A 203 8.64 -3.56 3.37
N GLU A 204 7.49 -4.16 3.09
CA GLU A 204 6.60 -3.71 2.01
C GLU A 204 5.24 -3.28 2.54
N VAL A 205 4.63 -2.31 1.86
CA VAL A 205 3.20 -2.02 1.95
C VAL A 205 2.58 -2.36 0.59
N ARG A 206 1.53 -3.16 0.59
CA ARG A 206 0.81 -3.60 -0.62
C ARG A 206 -0.65 -3.19 -0.57
N ALA A 207 -1.18 -2.78 -1.71
CA ALA A 207 -2.58 -2.45 -1.90
C ALA A 207 -3.45 -3.71 -1.90
N GLY A 208 -4.34 -3.92 -0.92
CA GLY A 208 -5.18 -5.12 -0.86
C GLY A 208 -4.54 -6.30 -0.15
N ARG A 209 -4.95 -7.52 -0.54
CA ARG A 209 -4.62 -8.79 0.15
C ARG A 209 -3.32 -9.42 -0.39
N TYR A 210 -3.08 -10.68 -0.04
CA TYR A 210 -1.85 -11.42 -0.32
C TYR A 210 -1.36 -11.34 -1.78
N PHE A 211 -2.25 -11.62 -2.75
CA PHE A 211 -1.91 -11.74 -4.17
C PHE A 211 -1.81 -10.39 -4.90
N SER A 212 -1.87 -9.27 -4.18
CA SER A 212 -1.70 -7.98 -4.84
C SER A 212 -0.25 -7.75 -5.22
N ASP A 213 -0.03 -7.48 -6.50
CA ASP A 213 1.27 -7.08 -7.02
C ASP A 213 1.56 -5.59 -6.78
N LEU A 214 0.55 -4.78 -6.45
CA LEU A 214 0.71 -3.33 -6.35
C LEU A 214 1.44 -2.93 -5.05
N ALA A 215 2.72 -2.60 -5.19
CA ALA A 215 3.56 -2.03 -4.14
C ALA A 215 3.28 -0.54 -3.93
N LEU A 216 3.26 -0.11 -2.67
CA LEU A 216 3.13 1.28 -2.26
C LEU A 216 4.39 1.68 -1.49
N GLU A 217 4.79 2.95 -1.57
CA GLU A 217 5.97 3.46 -0.87
C GLU A 217 5.75 3.34 0.65
N PRO A 218 6.48 2.45 1.36
CA PRO A 218 6.17 2.16 2.76
C PRO A 218 6.31 3.38 3.67
N MET A 219 7.29 4.25 3.38
CA MET A 219 7.61 5.40 4.22
C MET A 219 6.56 6.52 4.17
N GLN A 220 5.62 6.49 3.23
CA GLN A 220 4.47 7.40 3.25
C GLN A 220 3.44 7.01 4.31
N PHE A 221 3.33 5.71 4.64
CA PHE A 221 2.36 5.18 5.58
C PHE A 221 2.90 5.08 7.01
N VAL A 222 4.20 5.23 7.20
CA VAL A 222 4.87 5.01 8.48
C VAL A 222 5.06 6.34 9.22
N LYS A 223 4.65 6.36 10.49
CA LYS A 223 4.97 7.45 11.42
C LYS A 223 6.43 7.33 11.86
N ARG A 224 7.23 8.34 11.48
CA ARG A 224 8.60 8.55 11.98
C ARG A 224 8.58 9.31 13.31
#